data_AF-A0AAX3H2G4-F1
#
_entry.id   AF-A0AAX3H2G4-F1
#
_cell.length_a   1.000
_cell.length_b   1.000
_cell.length_c   1.000
_cell.angle_alpha   90.00
_cell.angle_beta   90.00
_cell.angle_gamma   90.00
#
_symmetry.space_group_name_H-M   'P 1'
#
loop_
_entity.id
_entity.type
_entity.pdbx_description
1 polymer ?
#
loop_
_entity_poly.entity_id
_entity_poly.type
_entity_poly.pdbx_seq_one_letter_code
_entity_poly.pdbx_strand_id
1 'polypeptide(L)'
;MEIYRYFPNPSDRMGIIFIVSSINEACVIEFGPSGTTHYAIEAIGSLNGEDKAKIYSTHMSESDVTFGNYDRLEKAIIEVDSNIKPKYIFVMASSVSSIIGTDIIGICNILKESVNCRLIPITTGGLRDDYNQGVEEFLYILAKEVVKESSEKFDSYNIIGCTIDQFNFLADCEEIKRMMKAFFKKEVNVTFTSYTSIDEIENASKSSLNIVLRKEGIKAAIFMKEKYSIPYVYKKPYGIKNTEEFINEIQKVTEWDLDTNTYDDEISNIKRYIFNVKRKLYFYEGSKKCAVFGDYDTALGFRDLLEELGLKID
;
A
#
# COMPACT_ATOMS: atom_id res chain seq x y z
N MET A 1 18.99 20.08 -15.45
CA MET A 1 18.02 21.17 -15.62
C MET A 1 18.00 21.93 -14.29
N GLU A 2 18.40 23.20 -14.27
CA GLU A 2 18.60 23.95 -13.00
C GLU A 2 17.28 24.54 -12.44
N ILE A 3 16.21 24.46 -13.23
CA ILE A 3 14.88 24.99 -12.89
C ILE A 3 13.90 23.83 -12.92
N TYR A 4 13.15 23.65 -11.83
CA TYR A 4 12.06 22.69 -11.74
C TYR A 4 10.74 23.39 -12.03
N ARG A 5 10.09 23.01 -13.14
CA ARG A 5 8.76 23.49 -13.52
C ARG A 5 7.64 22.58 -13.02
N TYR A 6 7.92 21.28 -12.92
CA TYR A 6 6.95 20.26 -12.51
C TYR A 6 7.23 19.83 -11.07
N PHE A 7 6.19 19.34 -10.39
CA PHE A 7 6.36 18.73 -9.09
C PHE A 7 7.34 17.54 -9.20
N PRO A 8 8.24 17.38 -8.22
CA PRO A 8 9.13 16.22 -8.18
C PRO A 8 8.30 14.94 -8.00
N ASN A 9 8.88 13.80 -8.38
CA ASN A 9 8.32 12.52 -7.97
C ASN A 9 8.22 12.50 -6.44
N PRO A 10 7.08 12.05 -5.86
CA PRO A 10 6.94 11.97 -4.42
C PRO A 10 8.02 11.06 -3.82
N SER A 11 8.55 11.45 -2.67
CA SER A 11 9.60 10.69 -1.99
C SER A 11 9.04 9.47 -1.24
N ASP A 12 9.92 8.55 -0.86
CA ASP A 12 9.61 7.43 0.05
C ASP A 12 8.82 7.88 1.31
N ARG A 13 9.19 9.02 1.90
CA ARG A 13 8.44 9.64 3.00
C ARG A 13 7.00 9.97 2.63
N MET A 14 6.79 10.57 1.45
CA MET A 14 5.43 10.90 0.98
C MET A 14 4.64 9.62 0.73
N GLY A 15 5.26 8.58 0.15
CA GLY A 15 4.62 7.28 -0.05
C GLY A 15 4.10 6.66 1.25
N ILE A 16 4.88 6.74 2.33
CA ILE A 16 4.46 6.30 3.67
C ILE A 16 3.25 7.11 4.15
N ILE A 17 3.32 8.45 4.07
CA ILE A 17 2.24 9.35 4.49
C ILE A 17 0.95 9.08 3.69
N PHE A 18 1.05 8.81 2.39
CA PHE A 18 -0.11 8.49 1.57
C PHE A 18 -0.80 7.22 2.08
N ILE A 19 -0.08 6.11 2.24
CA ILE A 19 -0.77 4.86 2.56
C ILE A 19 -1.19 4.77 4.03
N VAL A 20 -0.46 5.41 4.96
CA VAL A 20 -0.88 5.47 6.37
C VAL A 20 -2.15 6.30 6.55
N SER A 21 -2.38 7.34 5.73
CA SER A 21 -3.59 8.17 5.80
C SER A 21 -4.86 7.35 5.56
N SER A 22 -4.74 6.23 4.85
CA SER A 22 -5.84 5.30 4.59
C SER A 22 -6.06 4.26 5.68
N ILE A 23 -5.39 4.38 6.84
CA ILE A 23 -5.61 3.50 7.99
C ILE A 23 -6.39 4.25 9.06
N ASN A 24 -7.59 3.77 9.37
CA ASN A 24 -8.41 4.33 10.43
C ASN A 24 -7.70 4.12 11.78
N GLU A 25 -7.71 5.16 12.61
CA GLU A 25 -7.12 5.15 13.97
C GLU A 25 -5.59 5.06 14.01
N ALA A 26 -4.92 5.04 12.86
CA ALA A 26 -3.47 5.20 12.81
C ALA A 26 -3.07 6.59 13.28
N CYS A 27 -1.97 6.64 14.03
CA CYS A 27 -1.40 7.89 14.53
C CYS A 27 0.05 7.99 14.07
N VAL A 28 0.39 9.09 13.41
CA VAL A 28 1.75 9.38 12.94
C VAL A 28 2.23 10.65 13.60
N ILE A 29 3.45 10.65 14.13
CA ILE A 29 4.13 11.86 14.59
C ILE A 29 5.40 11.99 13.79
N GLU A 30 5.46 13.03 12.98
CA GLU A 30 6.65 13.36 12.22
C GLU A 30 7.51 14.40 12.93
N PHE A 31 8.78 14.07 13.13
CA PHE A 31 9.79 15.02 13.55
C PHE A 31 10.34 15.77 12.34
N GLY A 32 9.75 16.94 12.06
CA GLY A 32 10.12 17.75 10.90
C GLY A 32 9.50 19.13 10.88
N PRO A 33 9.83 19.95 9.87
CA PRO A 33 9.10 21.18 9.57
C PRO A 33 7.65 20.85 9.19
N SER A 34 6.68 21.56 9.76
CA SER A 34 5.25 21.26 9.49
C SER A 34 4.85 21.45 8.02
N GLY A 35 5.49 22.38 7.31
CA GLY A 35 5.16 22.65 5.90
C GLY A 35 5.30 21.42 5.00
N THR A 36 6.33 20.59 5.19
CA THR A 36 6.52 19.37 4.39
C THR A 36 5.54 18.27 4.76
N THR A 37 5.04 18.25 6.01
CA THR A 37 3.96 17.35 6.44
C THR A 37 2.64 17.74 5.79
N HIS A 38 2.26 19.02 5.90
CA HIS A 38 1.04 19.53 5.28
C HIS A 38 1.04 19.35 3.77
N TYR A 39 2.17 19.61 3.09
CA TYR A 39 2.29 19.37 1.66
C TYR A 39 2.01 17.89 1.27
N ALA A 40 2.50 16.93 2.06
CA ALA A 40 2.24 15.52 1.81
C ALA A 40 0.77 15.15 2.08
N ILE A 41 0.15 15.69 3.14
CA ILE A 41 -1.26 15.43 3.45
C ILE A 41 -2.17 16.04 2.38
N GLU A 42 -1.92 17.28 1.97
CA GLU A 42 -2.72 17.98 0.95
C GLU A 42 -2.64 17.30 -0.43
N ALA A 43 -1.50 16.66 -0.75
CA ALA A 43 -1.35 15.89 -1.97
C ALA A 43 -2.32 14.70 -2.06
N ILE A 44 -2.79 14.15 -0.92
CA ILE A 44 -3.78 13.07 -0.89
C ILE A 44 -5.11 13.53 -1.52
N GLY A 45 -5.49 14.79 -1.32
CA GLY A 45 -6.69 15.34 -1.96
C GLY A 45 -6.59 15.31 -3.50
N SER A 46 -5.38 15.49 -4.06
CA SER A 46 -5.14 15.37 -5.50
C SER A 46 -5.23 13.93 -6.01
N LEU A 47 -5.11 12.94 -5.11
CA LEU A 47 -5.28 11.52 -5.40
C LEU A 47 -6.76 11.07 -5.28
N ASN A 48 -7.69 12.00 -5.03
CA ASN A 48 -9.08 11.71 -4.66
C ASN A 48 -9.19 10.79 -3.42
N GLY A 49 -8.21 10.90 -2.53
CA GLY A 49 -8.14 10.18 -1.27
C GLY A 49 -8.77 10.96 -0.11
N GLU A 50 -9.17 10.24 0.92
CA GLU A 50 -9.59 10.80 2.20
C GLU A 50 -8.53 10.54 3.27
N ASP A 51 -8.23 11.52 4.11
CA ASP A 51 -7.38 11.31 5.28
C ASP A 51 -8.22 10.77 6.44
N LYS A 52 -7.90 9.56 6.89
CA LYS A 52 -8.51 8.88 8.05
C LYS A 52 -7.55 8.74 9.23
N ALA A 53 -6.26 8.94 9.00
CA ALA A 53 -5.27 8.85 10.06
C ALA A 53 -5.13 10.20 10.78
N LYS A 54 -4.49 10.16 11.96
CA LYS A 54 -4.10 11.37 12.68
C LYS A 54 -2.61 11.60 12.45
N ILE A 55 -2.28 12.50 11.54
CA ILE A 55 -0.90 12.82 11.16
C ILE A 55 -0.49 14.15 11.78
N TYR A 56 0.48 14.10 12.69
CA TYR A 56 1.00 15.25 13.42
C TYR A 56 2.43 15.58 12.97
N SER A 57 2.79 16.85 13.06
CA SER A 57 4.16 17.32 12.90
C SER A 57 4.59 18.05 14.15
N THR A 58 5.83 17.83 14.59
CA THR A 58 6.38 18.56 15.74
C THR A 58 6.67 20.03 15.42
N HIS A 59 6.74 20.40 14.13
CA HIS A 59 7.24 21.69 13.66
C HIS A 59 8.60 22.03 14.25
N MET A 60 9.64 21.36 13.73
CA MET A 60 11.03 21.62 14.11
C MET A 60 11.42 23.09 13.89
N SER A 61 12.14 23.63 14.85
CA SER A 61 12.75 24.96 14.85
C SER A 61 14.26 24.88 14.53
N GLU A 62 14.87 26.01 14.22
CA GLU A 62 16.32 26.11 13.96
C GLU A 62 17.17 25.59 15.14
N SER A 63 16.71 25.82 16.39
CA SER A 63 17.38 25.29 17.57
C SER A 63 17.34 23.76 17.64
N ASP A 64 16.26 23.13 17.17
CA ASP A 64 16.16 21.66 17.15
C ASP A 64 17.18 21.07 16.17
N VAL A 65 17.44 21.76 15.06
CA VAL A 65 18.41 21.37 14.03
C VAL A 65 19.85 21.61 14.48
N THR A 66 20.13 22.74 15.12
CA THR A 66 21.50 23.14 15.48
C THR A 66 22.03 22.43 16.73
N PHE A 67 21.18 22.24 17.74
CA PHE A 67 21.58 21.62 19.01
C PHE A 67 21.21 20.14 19.12
N GLY A 68 20.40 19.61 18.19
CA GLY A 68 19.98 18.20 18.21
C GLY A 68 19.12 17.85 19.42
N ASN A 69 18.29 18.79 19.90
CA ASN A 69 17.40 18.54 21.02
C ASN A 69 16.10 17.88 20.55
N TYR A 70 15.73 16.76 21.17
CA TYR A 70 14.53 15.98 20.85
C TYR A 70 13.37 16.17 21.83
N ASP A 71 13.50 17.06 22.82
CA ASP A 71 12.47 17.38 23.83
C ASP A 71 11.08 17.62 23.20
N ARG A 72 11.06 18.25 22.03
CA ARG A 72 9.83 18.56 21.28
C ARG A 72 9.15 17.29 20.76
N LEU A 73 9.92 16.32 20.26
CA LEU A 73 9.40 15.03 19.83
C LEU A 73 8.90 14.21 21.03
N GLU A 74 9.67 14.18 22.11
CA GLU A 74 9.30 13.48 23.33
C GLU A 74 7.99 13.99 23.91
N LYS A 75 7.86 15.32 24.05
CA LYS A 75 6.62 15.97 24.51
C LYS A 75 5.45 15.68 23.59
N ALA A 76 5.65 15.74 22.27
CA ALA A 76 4.59 15.44 21.30
C ALA A 76 4.10 13.99 21.41
N ILE A 77 5.01 13.02 21.57
CA ILE A 77 4.66 11.61 21.77
C ILE A 77 3.82 11.42 23.03
N ILE A 78 4.23 11.99 24.16
CA ILE A 78 3.51 11.91 25.44
C ILE A 78 2.14 12.61 25.35
N GLU A 79 2.08 13.77 24.71
CA GLU A 79 0.84 14.53 24.53
C GLU A 79 -0.17 13.76 23.68
N VAL A 80 0.26 13.16 22.58
CA VAL A 80 -0.61 12.35 21.72
C VAL A 80 -1.07 11.08 22.44
N ASP A 81 -0.17 10.37 23.16
CA ASP A 81 -0.55 9.17 23.92
C ASP A 81 -1.61 9.49 24.99
N SER A 82 -1.42 10.57 25.75
CA SER A 82 -2.31 10.94 26.85
C SER A 82 -3.69 11.43 26.38
N ASN A 83 -3.75 12.22 25.30
CA ASN A 83 -4.99 12.84 24.82
C ASN A 83 -5.75 11.94 23.84
N ILE A 84 -5.05 11.30 22.91
CA ILE A 84 -5.66 10.51 21.83
C ILE A 84 -5.74 9.03 22.19
N LYS A 85 -4.82 8.53 23.03
CA LYS A 85 -4.74 7.12 23.44
C LYS A 85 -4.77 6.11 22.27
N PRO A 86 -3.94 6.30 21.22
CA PRO A 86 -3.90 5.35 20.12
C PRO A 86 -3.26 4.03 20.56
N LYS A 87 -3.54 2.93 19.86
CA LYS A 87 -2.83 1.65 20.08
C LYS A 87 -1.38 1.70 19.63
N TYR A 88 -1.13 2.44 18.54
CA TYR A 88 0.19 2.57 17.91
C TYR A 88 0.45 4.03 17.56
N ILE A 89 1.70 4.47 17.76
CA ILE A 89 2.20 5.72 17.20
C ILE A 89 3.38 5.39 16.29
N PHE A 90 3.23 5.72 15.02
CA PHE A 90 4.30 5.67 14.03
C PHE A 90 5.13 6.94 14.14
N VAL A 91 6.37 6.83 14.62
CA VAL A 91 7.26 7.97 14.83
C VAL A 91 8.18 8.09 13.62
N MET A 92 8.06 9.18 12.87
CA MET A 92 8.70 9.32 11.56
C MET A 92 9.72 10.45 11.54
N ALA A 93 10.86 10.23 10.89
CA ALA A 93 11.79 11.30 10.55
C ALA A 93 11.37 12.01 9.24
N SER A 94 11.52 13.33 9.21
CA SER A 94 11.52 14.12 7.98
C SER A 94 12.89 14.07 7.28
N SER A 95 13.00 14.70 6.12
CA SER A 95 14.28 14.79 5.39
C SER A 95 15.31 15.59 6.17
N VAL A 96 14.88 16.65 6.86
CA VAL A 96 15.78 17.45 7.70
C VAL A 96 16.26 16.65 8.90
N SER A 97 15.36 15.98 9.63
CA SER A 97 15.77 15.18 10.80
C SER A 97 16.58 13.94 10.44
N SER A 98 16.37 13.39 9.23
CA SER A 98 17.20 12.29 8.73
C SER A 98 18.62 12.75 8.39
N ILE A 99 18.80 13.96 7.82
CA ILE A 99 20.13 14.50 7.48
C ILE A 99 20.96 14.76 8.73
N ILE A 100 20.35 15.33 9.78
CA ILE A 100 21.06 15.58 11.04
C ILE A 100 21.28 14.30 11.86
N GLY A 101 20.76 13.15 11.41
CA GLY A 101 20.96 11.86 12.05
C GLY A 101 20.17 11.65 13.33
N THR A 102 18.92 12.15 13.39
CA THR A 102 18.05 11.93 14.55
C THR A 102 17.84 10.43 14.83
N ASP A 103 18.21 9.99 16.03
CA ASP A 103 18.01 8.61 16.47
C ASP A 103 16.57 8.35 16.94
N ILE A 104 15.65 8.25 15.98
CA ILE A 104 14.23 7.94 16.25
C ILE A 104 14.08 6.60 16.98
N ILE A 105 14.94 5.62 16.66
CA ILE A 105 14.89 4.30 17.32
C ILE A 105 15.22 4.45 18.81
N GLY A 106 16.32 5.15 19.12
CA GLY A 106 16.74 5.44 20.49
C GLY A 106 15.66 6.17 21.29
N ILE A 107 15.06 7.21 20.70
CA ILE A 107 13.99 7.99 21.36
C ILE A 107 12.77 7.11 21.64
N CYS A 108 12.32 6.30 20.67
CA CYS A 108 11.21 5.37 20.88
C CYS A 108 11.52 4.34 21.99
N ASN A 109 12.77 3.89 22.10
CA ASN A 109 13.18 2.96 23.16
C ASN A 109 13.17 3.62 24.55
N ILE A 110 13.63 4.86 24.66
CA ILE A 110 13.65 5.62 25.93
C ILE A 110 12.22 5.88 26.41
N LEU A 111 11.33 6.31 25.51
CA LEU A 111 9.96 6.68 25.86
C LEU A 111 9.02 5.50 26.07
N LYS A 112 9.45 4.27 25.73
CA LYS A 112 8.61 3.07 25.78
C LYS A 112 7.92 2.85 27.13
N GLU A 113 8.59 3.19 28.23
CA GLU A 113 8.03 3.06 29.60
C GLU A 113 7.18 4.27 30.02
N SER A 114 7.24 5.37 29.27
CA SER A 114 6.55 6.63 29.57
C SER A 114 5.21 6.78 28.83
N VAL A 115 4.88 5.87 27.91
CA VAL A 115 3.64 5.89 27.12
C VAL A 115 2.94 4.53 27.13
N ASN A 116 1.62 4.53 26.89
CA ASN A 116 0.82 3.31 26.86
C ASN A 116 0.76 2.66 25.47
N CYS A 117 0.81 3.48 24.41
CA CYS A 117 0.81 3.01 23.04
C CYS A 117 2.12 2.30 22.67
N ARG A 118 2.07 1.48 21.61
CA ARG A 118 3.30 0.93 21.00
C ARG A 118 3.89 1.94 20.05
N LEU A 119 5.11 2.40 20.35
CA LEU A 119 5.89 3.24 19.45
C LEU A 119 6.54 2.39 18.34
N ILE A 120 6.33 2.77 17.09
CA ILE A 120 6.93 2.13 15.91
C ILE A 120 7.80 3.17 15.19
N PRO A 121 9.13 3.06 15.24
CA PRO A 121 10.03 3.99 14.56
C PRO A 121 10.03 3.75 13.04
N ILE A 122 9.89 4.83 12.27
CA ILE A 122 10.05 4.87 10.82
C ILE A 122 11.29 5.70 10.52
N THR A 123 12.34 5.01 10.07
CA THR A 123 13.68 5.60 9.84
C THR A 123 13.89 6.13 8.43
N THR A 124 12.88 6.00 7.58
CA THR A 124 12.89 6.48 6.20
C THR A 124 12.38 7.92 6.16
N GLY A 125 13.22 8.87 5.71
CA GLY A 125 12.88 10.29 5.77
C GLY A 125 12.92 11.07 4.48
N GLY A 126 12.70 10.49 3.31
CA GLY A 126 12.56 11.28 2.07
C GLY A 126 13.76 11.24 1.13
N LEU A 127 14.79 10.45 1.43
CA LEU A 127 16.11 10.54 0.80
C LEU A 127 16.65 9.22 0.23
N ARG A 128 15.94 8.09 0.40
CA ARG A 128 16.43 6.81 -0.14
C ARG A 128 16.03 6.67 -1.61
N ASP A 129 14.75 6.86 -1.90
CA ASP A 129 14.18 6.70 -3.24
C ASP A 129 12.80 7.39 -3.35
N ASP A 130 12.05 7.05 -4.39
CA ASP A 130 10.67 7.48 -4.62
C ASP A 130 9.63 6.84 -3.67
N TYR A 131 8.38 7.25 -3.82
CA TYR A 131 7.24 6.79 -3.02
C TYR A 131 7.03 5.28 -3.01
N ASN A 132 7.45 4.55 -4.05
CA ASN A 132 7.31 3.09 -4.08
C ASN A 132 8.11 2.43 -2.96
N GLN A 133 9.31 2.95 -2.68
CA GLN A 133 10.12 2.47 -1.56
C GLN A 133 9.45 2.74 -0.21
N GLY A 134 8.76 3.87 -0.09
CA GLY A 134 7.93 4.21 1.06
C GLY A 134 6.78 3.24 1.28
N VAL A 135 6.06 2.93 0.19
CA VAL A 135 4.95 1.98 0.18
C VAL A 135 5.43 0.60 0.62
N GLU A 136 6.53 0.10 0.03
CA GLU A 136 7.10 -1.20 0.38
C GLU A 136 7.50 -1.28 1.86
N GLU A 137 8.20 -0.25 2.35
CA GLU A 137 8.71 -0.24 3.71
C GLU A 137 7.57 -0.19 4.73
N PHE A 138 6.53 0.63 4.51
CA PHE A 138 5.44 0.70 5.46
C PHE A 138 4.56 -0.55 5.44
N LEU A 139 4.28 -1.15 4.27
CA LEU A 139 3.59 -2.44 4.19
C LEU A 139 4.37 -3.53 4.96
N TYR A 140 5.69 -3.53 4.86
CA TYR A 140 6.56 -4.41 5.64
C TYR A 140 6.49 -4.12 7.14
N ILE A 141 6.50 -2.85 7.55
CA ILE A 141 6.34 -2.44 8.96
C ILE A 141 5.00 -2.91 9.52
N LEU A 142 3.89 -2.76 8.77
CA LEU A 142 2.58 -3.26 9.19
C LEU A 142 2.62 -4.78 9.42
N ALA A 143 3.15 -5.53 8.45
CA ALA A 143 3.28 -6.99 8.55
C ALA A 143 4.13 -7.45 9.74
N LYS A 144 5.20 -6.70 10.06
CA LYS A 144 6.16 -7.05 11.10
C LYS A 144 5.76 -6.60 12.49
N GLU A 145 5.28 -5.38 12.64
CA GLU A 145 5.11 -4.71 13.93
C GLU A 145 3.65 -4.61 14.37
N VAL A 146 2.69 -4.63 13.45
CA VAL A 146 1.25 -4.45 13.75
C VAL A 146 0.50 -5.77 13.74
N VAL A 147 0.69 -6.61 12.71
CA VAL A 147 0.03 -7.93 12.64
C VAL A 147 0.38 -8.75 13.88
N LYS A 148 -0.65 -9.28 14.56
CA LYS A 148 -0.49 -10.13 15.74
C LYS A 148 -0.53 -11.58 15.33
N GLU A 149 0.38 -12.39 15.87
CA GLU A 149 0.39 -13.83 15.64
C GLU A 149 -0.87 -14.47 16.25
N SER A 150 -1.54 -15.34 15.48
CA SER A 150 -2.71 -16.08 15.92
C SER A 150 -2.62 -17.53 15.49
N SER A 151 -3.03 -18.44 16.37
CA SER A 151 -3.18 -19.87 16.05
C SER A 151 -4.48 -20.16 15.28
N GLU A 152 -5.45 -19.24 15.32
CA GLU A 152 -6.69 -19.37 14.58
C GLU A 152 -6.44 -19.02 13.11
N LYS A 153 -6.81 -19.93 12.21
CA LYS A 153 -6.76 -19.73 10.76
C LYS A 153 -8.15 -19.91 10.17
N PHE A 154 -8.58 -18.94 9.39
CA PHE A 154 -9.80 -18.96 8.62
C PHE A 154 -9.46 -19.11 7.15
N ASP A 155 -10.38 -19.74 6.43
CA ASP A 155 -10.21 -19.96 5.01
C ASP A 155 -10.62 -18.70 4.21
N SER A 156 -9.76 -17.70 4.29
CA SER A 156 -9.92 -16.35 3.79
C SER A 156 -8.59 -15.80 3.29
N TYR A 157 -8.62 -14.63 2.63
CA TYR A 157 -7.41 -13.99 2.13
C TYR A 157 -7.26 -12.56 2.63
N ASN A 158 -6.02 -12.09 2.71
CA ASN A 158 -5.73 -10.66 2.77
C ASN A 158 -5.43 -10.12 1.37
N ILE A 159 -5.66 -8.82 1.16
CA ILE A 159 -5.19 -8.08 0.00
C ILE A 159 -4.07 -7.13 0.46
N ILE A 160 -2.92 -7.18 -0.23
CA ILE A 160 -1.77 -6.31 -0.01
C ILE A 160 -1.47 -5.56 -1.30
N GLY A 161 -1.25 -4.25 -1.19
CA GLY A 161 -0.82 -3.44 -2.34
C GLY A 161 -1.96 -2.78 -3.13
N CYS A 162 -3.17 -2.76 -2.57
CA CYS A 162 -4.23 -1.87 -2.99
C CYS A 162 -4.12 -0.60 -2.15
N THR A 163 -3.65 0.50 -2.73
CA THR A 163 -3.19 1.67 -1.97
C THR A 163 -3.66 2.98 -2.61
N ILE A 164 -3.83 4.01 -1.77
CA ILE A 164 -4.46 5.29 -2.15
C ILE A 164 -3.72 6.07 -3.26
N ASP A 165 -2.44 5.79 -3.46
CA ASP A 165 -1.61 6.37 -4.52
C ASP A 165 -1.93 5.79 -5.91
N GLN A 166 -2.74 4.73 -5.99
CA GLN A 166 -3.19 4.15 -7.26
C GLN A 166 -4.58 4.67 -7.66
N PHE A 167 -4.72 5.06 -8.92
CA PHE A 167 -6.00 5.46 -9.49
C PHE A 167 -7.03 4.34 -9.37
N ASN A 168 -8.23 4.65 -8.85
CA ASN A 168 -9.33 3.70 -8.67
C ASN A 168 -9.01 2.47 -7.81
N PHE A 169 -8.03 2.54 -6.90
CA PHE A 169 -7.62 1.40 -6.07
C PHE A 169 -8.79 0.70 -5.36
N LEU A 170 -9.79 1.44 -4.85
CA LEU A 170 -10.98 0.85 -4.23
C LEU A 170 -11.79 -0.02 -5.20
N ALA A 171 -12.00 0.43 -6.43
CA ALA A 171 -12.75 -0.32 -7.43
C ALA A 171 -11.99 -1.58 -7.83
N ASP A 172 -10.67 -1.47 -7.99
CA ASP A 172 -9.79 -2.62 -8.25
C ASP A 172 -9.88 -3.63 -7.08
N CYS A 173 -9.89 -3.16 -5.83
CA CYS A 173 -10.06 -3.99 -4.65
C CYS A 173 -11.40 -4.74 -4.61
N GLU A 174 -12.50 -4.01 -4.86
CA GLU A 174 -13.84 -4.60 -4.88
C GLU A 174 -13.98 -5.64 -6.00
N GLU A 175 -13.29 -5.45 -7.13
CA GLU A 175 -13.28 -6.43 -8.20
C GLU A 175 -12.51 -7.70 -7.82
N ILE A 176 -11.38 -7.59 -7.12
CA ILE A 176 -10.72 -8.77 -6.52
C ILE A 176 -11.69 -9.48 -5.57
N LYS A 177 -12.36 -8.74 -4.67
CA LYS A 177 -13.31 -9.33 -3.73
C LYS A 177 -14.46 -10.04 -4.44
N ARG A 178 -15.03 -9.43 -5.48
CA ARG A 178 -16.09 -10.02 -6.30
C ARG A 178 -15.62 -11.30 -6.97
N MET A 179 -14.45 -11.31 -7.61
CA MET A 179 -13.89 -12.51 -8.25
C MET A 179 -13.66 -13.63 -7.23
N MET A 180 -13.04 -13.34 -6.09
CA MET A 180 -12.78 -14.34 -5.05
C MET A 180 -14.08 -14.93 -4.48
N LYS A 181 -15.10 -14.10 -4.29
CA LYS A 181 -16.42 -14.54 -3.84
C LYS A 181 -17.17 -15.33 -4.90
N ALA A 182 -17.12 -14.92 -6.17
CA ALA A 182 -17.81 -15.58 -7.27
C ALA A 182 -17.17 -16.93 -7.61
N PHE A 183 -15.84 -16.96 -7.73
CA PHE A 183 -15.10 -18.10 -8.26
C PHE A 183 -14.65 -19.09 -7.18
N PHE A 184 -14.31 -18.63 -5.97
CA PHE A 184 -13.80 -19.51 -4.91
C PHE A 184 -14.68 -19.54 -3.65
N LYS A 185 -15.75 -18.75 -3.61
CA LYS A 185 -16.61 -18.56 -2.42
C LYS A 185 -15.82 -18.16 -1.17
N LYS A 186 -14.77 -17.36 -1.34
CA LYS A 186 -13.92 -16.85 -0.25
C LYS A 186 -14.19 -15.38 0.01
N GLU A 187 -14.18 -15.01 1.28
CA GLU A 187 -14.32 -13.64 1.73
C GLU A 187 -12.95 -13.04 2.10
N VAL A 188 -12.83 -11.73 1.94
CA VAL A 188 -11.64 -11.00 2.36
C VAL A 188 -11.59 -10.93 3.89
N ASN A 189 -10.40 -11.13 4.46
CA ASN A 189 -10.12 -10.90 5.87
C ASN A 189 -9.72 -9.44 6.11
N VAL A 190 -8.67 -8.98 5.43
CA VAL A 190 -8.13 -7.62 5.57
C VAL A 190 -7.64 -7.10 4.23
N THR A 191 -7.88 -5.83 3.94
CA THR A 191 -7.19 -5.11 2.85
C THR A 191 -6.22 -4.11 3.46
N PHE A 192 -4.92 -4.32 3.27
CA PHE A 192 -3.90 -3.42 3.81
C PHE A 192 -4.07 -2.04 3.18
N THR A 193 -4.05 -0.99 4.01
CA THR A 193 -4.00 0.41 3.57
C THR A 193 -5.07 0.79 2.53
N SER A 194 -6.33 0.43 2.81
CA SER A 194 -7.50 0.79 1.98
C SER A 194 -8.72 1.13 2.85
N TYR A 195 -8.60 2.17 3.68
CA TYR A 195 -9.61 2.58 4.67
C TYR A 195 -9.95 1.50 5.70
N THR A 196 -8.94 0.68 6.04
CA THR A 196 -9.03 -0.37 7.05
C THR A 196 -8.64 0.17 8.42
N SER A 197 -9.19 -0.40 9.48
CA SER A 197 -8.76 -0.12 10.86
C SER A 197 -7.47 -0.83 11.23
N ILE A 198 -6.75 -0.26 12.20
CA ILE A 198 -5.60 -0.91 12.82
C ILE A 198 -5.98 -2.30 13.37
N ASP A 199 -7.18 -2.44 13.92
CA ASP A 199 -7.66 -3.69 14.54
C ASP A 199 -7.86 -4.80 13.52
N GLU A 200 -8.32 -4.46 12.31
CA GLU A 200 -8.35 -5.40 11.19
C GLU A 200 -6.93 -5.85 10.83
N ILE A 201 -5.98 -4.92 10.69
CA ILE A 201 -4.58 -5.25 10.36
C ILE A 201 -3.96 -6.18 11.42
N GLU A 202 -4.23 -5.96 12.72
CA GLU A 202 -3.77 -6.87 13.79
C GLU A 202 -4.21 -8.32 13.54
N ASN A 203 -5.39 -8.53 12.94
CA ASN A 203 -5.97 -9.85 12.64
C ASN A 203 -5.54 -10.42 11.27
N ALA A 204 -4.65 -9.76 10.53
CA ALA A 204 -4.22 -10.24 9.22
C ALA A 204 -3.56 -11.63 9.25
N SER A 205 -2.99 -12.04 10.39
CA SER A 205 -2.40 -13.39 10.52
C SER A 205 -3.42 -14.53 10.50
N LYS A 206 -4.72 -14.23 10.63
CA LYS A 206 -5.79 -15.23 10.67
C LYS A 206 -6.20 -15.75 9.30
N SER A 207 -5.75 -15.16 8.20
CA SER A 207 -6.06 -15.64 6.86
C SER A 207 -5.18 -16.83 6.44
N SER A 208 -5.60 -17.53 5.39
CA SER A 208 -4.87 -18.64 4.78
C SER A 208 -4.10 -18.24 3.51
N LEU A 209 -4.33 -17.04 2.96
CA LEU A 209 -3.66 -16.54 1.76
C LEU A 209 -3.40 -15.02 1.82
N ASN A 210 -2.29 -14.56 1.23
CA ASN A 210 -2.08 -13.15 0.88
C ASN A 210 -2.14 -12.96 -0.64
N ILE A 211 -3.00 -12.06 -1.11
CA ILE A 211 -3.05 -11.64 -2.51
C ILE A 211 -2.31 -10.31 -2.64
N VAL A 212 -1.23 -10.30 -3.42
CA VAL A 212 -0.35 -9.15 -3.62
C VAL A 212 -0.59 -8.57 -5.01
N LEU A 213 -1.00 -7.31 -5.08
CA LEU A 213 -1.39 -6.64 -6.34
C LEU A 213 -0.33 -5.72 -6.92
N ARG A 214 0.75 -5.44 -6.18
CA ARG A 214 1.90 -4.63 -6.64
C ARG A 214 3.20 -5.11 -5.98
N LYS A 215 4.33 -4.90 -6.65
CA LYS A 215 5.66 -5.36 -6.22
C LYS A 215 6.02 -4.96 -4.79
N GLU A 216 5.58 -3.78 -4.35
CA GLU A 216 5.84 -3.21 -3.04
C GLU A 216 5.23 -4.04 -1.91
N GLY A 217 4.20 -4.85 -2.19
CA GLY A 217 3.61 -5.76 -1.21
C GLY A 217 4.39 -7.06 -1.01
N ILE A 218 5.36 -7.39 -1.88
CA ILE A 218 6.06 -8.68 -1.86
C ILE A 218 6.88 -8.85 -0.58
N LYS A 219 7.60 -7.80 -0.16
CA LYS A 219 8.43 -7.84 1.06
C LYS A 219 7.59 -8.16 2.31
N ALA A 220 6.42 -7.54 2.43
CA ALA A 220 5.45 -7.81 3.48
C ALA A 220 4.92 -9.27 3.40
N ALA A 221 4.56 -9.73 2.20
CA ALA A 221 4.04 -11.07 1.99
C ALA A 221 5.06 -12.18 2.27
N ILE A 222 6.33 -11.99 1.89
CA ILE A 222 7.44 -12.91 2.23
C ILE A 222 7.58 -13.01 3.75
N PHE A 223 7.60 -11.87 4.45
CA PHE A 223 7.66 -11.87 5.91
C PHE A 223 6.47 -12.63 6.53
N MET A 224 5.24 -12.38 6.05
CA MET A 224 4.06 -13.09 6.55
C MET A 224 4.07 -14.60 6.24
N LYS A 225 4.70 -15.00 5.14
CA LYS A 225 4.92 -16.41 4.80
C LYS A 225 5.89 -17.06 5.78
N GLU A 226 7.02 -16.41 6.07
CA GLU A 226 8.04 -16.94 6.98
C GLU A 226 7.59 -16.94 8.43
N LYS A 227 6.90 -15.87 8.87
CA LYS A 227 6.54 -15.66 10.27
C LYS A 227 5.19 -16.26 10.66
N TYR A 228 4.18 -16.19 9.78
CA TYR A 228 2.80 -16.62 10.07
C TYR A 228 2.34 -17.82 9.22
N SER A 229 3.23 -18.40 8.41
CA SER A 229 2.93 -19.52 7.50
C SER A 229 1.79 -19.22 6.52
N ILE A 230 1.68 -17.98 6.06
CA ILE A 230 0.65 -17.56 5.09
C ILE A 230 1.28 -17.45 3.70
N PRO A 231 0.98 -18.36 2.76
CA PRO A 231 1.48 -18.26 1.41
C PRO A 231 0.92 -17.02 0.70
N TYR A 232 1.51 -16.64 -0.43
CA TYR A 232 1.07 -15.50 -1.20
C TYR A 232 1.05 -15.76 -2.70
N VAL A 233 0.16 -15.05 -3.40
CA VAL A 233 0.10 -14.94 -4.86
C VAL A 233 0.37 -13.49 -5.22
N TYR A 234 1.29 -13.26 -6.17
CA TYR A 234 1.60 -11.93 -6.69
C TYR A 234 1.21 -11.84 -8.16
N LYS A 235 0.14 -11.10 -8.45
CA LYS A 235 -0.34 -10.87 -9.80
C LYS A 235 -1.34 -9.71 -9.81
N LYS A 236 -1.21 -8.79 -10.77
CA LYS A 236 -2.20 -7.75 -11.04
C LYS A 236 -3.09 -8.18 -12.22
N PRO A 237 -4.39 -8.49 -12.03
CA PRO A 237 -5.21 -9.14 -13.05
C PRO A 237 -5.81 -8.16 -14.07
N TYR A 238 -4.97 -7.51 -14.88
CA TYR A 238 -5.43 -6.69 -16.02
C TYR A 238 -5.41 -7.47 -17.33
N GLY A 239 -6.57 -7.56 -18.00
CA GLY A 239 -6.75 -8.36 -19.21
C GLY A 239 -7.07 -9.81 -18.91
N ILE A 240 -7.62 -10.52 -19.90
CA ILE A 240 -8.07 -11.91 -19.73
C ILE A 240 -6.89 -12.78 -19.30
N LYS A 241 -5.75 -12.65 -19.98
CA LYS A 241 -4.58 -13.50 -19.76
C LYS A 241 -4.08 -13.38 -18.33
N ASN A 242 -3.89 -12.15 -17.83
CA ASN A 242 -3.41 -11.95 -16.47
C ASN A 242 -4.43 -12.37 -15.41
N THR A 243 -5.74 -12.25 -15.71
CA THR A 243 -6.79 -12.78 -14.84
C THR A 243 -6.79 -14.31 -14.82
N GLU A 244 -6.71 -14.99 -15.96
CA GLU A 244 -6.60 -16.46 -16.04
C GLU A 244 -5.34 -16.94 -15.28
N GLU A 245 -4.19 -16.27 -15.47
CA GLU A 245 -2.97 -16.57 -14.71
C GLU A 245 -3.13 -16.34 -13.20
N PHE A 246 -3.78 -15.25 -12.77
CA PHE A 246 -4.07 -14.97 -11.36
C PHE A 246 -4.89 -16.08 -10.70
N ILE A 247 -5.97 -16.52 -11.35
CA ILE A 247 -6.83 -17.62 -10.86
C ILE A 247 -6.04 -18.94 -10.79
N ASN A 248 -5.24 -19.24 -11.82
CA ASN A 248 -4.39 -20.43 -11.83
C ASN A 248 -3.34 -20.43 -10.71
N GLU A 249 -2.71 -19.28 -10.42
CA GLU A 249 -1.76 -19.17 -9.30
C GLU A 249 -2.42 -19.39 -7.95
N ILE A 250 -3.67 -18.94 -7.76
CA ILE A 250 -4.43 -19.24 -6.55
C ILE A 250 -4.64 -20.75 -6.42
N GLN A 251 -5.11 -21.44 -7.46
CA GLN A 251 -5.33 -22.89 -7.44
C GLN A 251 -4.05 -23.72 -7.20
N LYS A 252 -2.87 -23.19 -7.55
CA LYS A 252 -1.58 -23.86 -7.27
C LYS A 252 -1.17 -23.76 -5.80
N VAL A 253 -1.59 -22.69 -5.13
CA VAL A 253 -1.13 -22.33 -3.79
C VAL A 253 -2.16 -22.71 -2.73
N THR A 254 -3.43 -22.85 -3.10
CA THR A 254 -4.53 -23.21 -2.20
C THR A 254 -5.26 -24.47 -2.66
N GLU A 255 -5.99 -25.10 -1.74
CA GLU A 255 -6.91 -26.20 -2.02
C GLU A 255 -8.33 -25.68 -2.32
N TRP A 256 -8.45 -24.44 -2.83
CA TRP A 256 -9.76 -23.82 -3.06
C TRP A 256 -10.40 -24.32 -4.35
N ASP A 257 -11.63 -24.81 -4.22
CA ASP A 257 -12.43 -25.22 -5.36
C ASP A 257 -12.83 -24.01 -6.22
N LEU A 258 -12.49 -24.09 -7.50
CA LEU A 258 -12.94 -23.15 -8.51
C LEU A 258 -14.36 -23.53 -8.97
N ASP A 259 -15.30 -22.59 -8.90
CA ASP A 259 -16.62 -22.69 -9.53
C ASP A 259 -16.46 -22.54 -11.05
N THR A 260 -16.08 -23.65 -11.70
CA THR A 260 -15.75 -23.70 -13.13
C THR A 260 -16.89 -23.22 -14.01
N ASN A 261 -18.15 -23.49 -13.64
CA ASN A 261 -19.31 -23.03 -14.41
C ASN A 261 -19.38 -21.50 -14.42
N THR A 262 -19.32 -20.88 -13.24
CA THR A 262 -19.37 -19.42 -13.12
C THR A 262 -18.17 -18.76 -13.81
N TYR A 263 -16.99 -19.33 -13.61
CA TYR A 263 -15.75 -18.84 -14.21
C TYR A 263 -15.77 -18.94 -15.75
N ASP A 264 -16.11 -20.10 -16.32
CA ASP A 264 -16.11 -20.33 -17.77
C ASP A 264 -17.17 -19.46 -18.47
N ASP A 265 -18.34 -19.29 -17.87
CA ASP A 265 -19.41 -18.41 -18.37
C ASP A 265 -18.93 -16.95 -18.40
N GLU A 266 -18.28 -16.48 -17.35
CA GLU A 266 -17.79 -15.10 -17.26
C GLU A 266 -16.65 -14.84 -18.26
N ILE A 267 -15.66 -15.72 -18.31
CA ILE A 267 -14.55 -15.63 -19.27
C ILE A 267 -15.07 -15.67 -20.72
N SER A 268 -16.05 -16.53 -21.01
CA SER A 268 -16.70 -16.60 -22.33
C SER A 268 -17.40 -15.29 -22.69
N ASN A 269 -18.09 -14.66 -21.74
CA ASN A 269 -18.73 -13.37 -21.94
C ASN A 269 -17.71 -12.26 -22.18
N ILE A 270 -16.65 -12.18 -21.38
CA ILE A 270 -15.58 -11.18 -21.54
C ILE A 270 -14.87 -11.35 -22.89
N LYS A 271 -14.56 -12.59 -23.31
CA LYS A 271 -13.98 -12.89 -24.64
C LYS A 271 -14.86 -12.35 -25.79
N ARG A 272 -16.19 -12.45 -25.68
CA ARG A 272 -17.13 -11.85 -26.66
C ARG A 272 -17.06 -10.33 -26.68
N TYR A 273 -16.98 -9.68 -25.52
CA TYR A 273 -16.84 -8.22 -25.43
C TYR A 273 -15.51 -7.74 -26.01
N ILE A 274 -14.39 -8.39 -25.65
CA ILE A 274 -13.07 -8.06 -26.19
C ILE A 274 -13.04 -8.25 -27.71
N PHE A 275 -13.63 -9.32 -28.24
CA PHE A 275 -13.75 -9.50 -29.68
C PHE A 275 -14.51 -8.35 -30.37
N ASN A 276 -15.61 -7.88 -29.77
CA ASN A 276 -16.36 -6.75 -30.29
C ASN A 276 -15.54 -5.44 -30.26
N VAL A 277 -14.74 -5.21 -29.21
CA VAL A 277 -13.85 -4.05 -29.12
C VAL A 277 -12.73 -4.14 -30.17
N LYS A 278 -12.07 -5.30 -30.30
CA LYS A 278 -11.07 -5.57 -31.34
C LYS A 278 -11.60 -5.24 -32.73
N ARG A 279 -12.82 -5.67 -33.06
CA ARG A 279 -13.42 -5.42 -34.37
C ARG A 279 -13.61 -3.93 -34.63
N LYS A 280 -13.94 -3.13 -33.61
CA LYS A 280 -14.03 -1.66 -33.74
C LYS A 280 -12.65 -1.03 -33.96
N LEU A 281 -11.61 -1.55 -33.31
CA LEU A 281 -10.23 -1.07 -33.45
C LEU A 281 -9.56 -1.58 -34.74
N TYR A 282 -10.13 -2.57 -35.41
CA TYR A 282 -9.52 -3.24 -36.57
C TYR A 282 -9.16 -2.27 -37.70
N PHE A 283 -10.09 -1.36 -38.05
CA PHE A 283 -9.97 -0.41 -39.17
C PHE A 283 -9.03 0.77 -38.92
N TYR A 284 -8.48 0.92 -37.72
CA TYR A 284 -7.51 1.98 -37.41
C TYR A 284 -6.10 1.53 -37.86
N GLU A 285 -5.80 1.63 -39.16
CA GLU A 285 -4.50 1.19 -39.72
C GLU A 285 -3.32 2.08 -39.32
N GLY A 286 -3.55 3.36 -38.99
CA GLY A 286 -2.50 4.35 -38.71
C GLY A 286 -2.09 4.56 -37.24
N SER A 287 -2.86 4.06 -36.25
CA SER A 287 -2.75 4.51 -34.85
C SER A 287 -2.69 3.38 -33.81
N LYS A 288 -2.20 2.18 -34.18
CA LYS A 288 -2.09 1.06 -33.24
C LYS A 288 -0.85 1.10 -32.36
N LYS A 289 0.11 2.01 -32.62
CA LYS A 289 1.29 2.19 -31.77
C LYS A 289 0.91 2.95 -30.52
N CYS A 290 1.25 2.43 -29.34
CA CYS A 290 1.02 3.09 -28.07
C CYS A 290 2.26 2.96 -27.19
N ALA A 291 2.49 3.96 -26.34
CA ALA A 291 3.45 3.87 -25.25
C ALA A 291 2.67 3.86 -23.94
N VAL A 292 3.06 2.99 -23.01
CA VAL A 292 2.45 2.89 -21.68
C VAL A 292 3.49 3.35 -20.66
N PHE A 293 3.09 4.25 -19.77
CA PHE A 293 3.92 4.74 -18.68
C PHE A 293 3.11 4.73 -17.38
N GLY A 294 3.79 4.51 -16.25
CA GLY A 294 3.18 4.45 -14.94
C GLY A 294 3.94 3.47 -14.04
N ASP A 295 3.32 3.14 -12.90
CA ASP A 295 3.86 2.14 -11.97
C ASP A 295 4.05 0.78 -12.65
N TYR A 296 5.10 0.08 -12.24
CA TYR A 296 5.56 -1.16 -12.88
C TYR A 296 4.43 -2.17 -13.18
N ASP A 297 3.69 -2.60 -12.16
CA ASP A 297 2.62 -3.60 -12.33
C ASP A 297 1.43 -3.09 -13.15
N THR A 298 1.08 -1.82 -12.97
CA THR A 298 0.00 -1.18 -13.73
C THR A 298 0.40 -1.07 -15.20
N ALA A 299 1.62 -0.61 -15.50
CA ALA A 299 2.12 -0.48 -16.85
C ALA A 299 2.23 -1.84 -17.56
N LEU A 300 2.71 -2.88 -16.87
CA LEU A 300 2.75 -4.24 -17.42
C LEU A 300 1.35 -4.79 -17.68
N GLY A 301 0.42 -4.64 -16.74
CA GLY A 301 -0.94 -5.13 -16.91
C GLY A 301 -1.68 -4.41 -18.04
N PHE A 302 -1.53 -3.08 -18.15
CA PHE A 302 -2.09 -2.31 -19.26
C PHE A 302 -1.42 -2.66 -20.60
N ARG A 303 -0.10 -2.87 -20.64
CA ARG A 303 0.58 -3.35 -21.85
C ARG A 303 -0.08 -4.63 -22.36
N ASP A 304 -0.20 -5.64 -21.49
CA ASP A 304 -0.77 -6.93 -21.86
C ASP A 304 -2.24 -6.81 -22.29
N LEU A 305 -3.04 -6.00 -21.58
CA LEU A 305 -4.43 -5.71 -21.96
C LEU A 305 -4.54 -5.02 -23.33
N LEU A 306 -3.67 -4.06 -23.63
CA LEU A 306 -3.70 -3.34 -24.91
C LEU A 306 -3.23 -4.22 -26.06
N GLU A 307 -2.24 -5.08 -25.85
CA GLU A 307 -1.86 -6.14 -26.80
C GLU A 307 -3.02 -7.11 -27.03
N GLU A 308 -3.72 -7.49 -25.96
CA GLU A 308 -4.96 -8.24 -26.02
C GLU A 308 -6.05 -7.53 -26.81
N LEU A 309 -6.01 -6.21 -27.00
CA LEU A 309 -6.94 -5.46 -27.85
C LEU A 309 -6.43 -5.25 -29.29
N GLY A 310 -5.24 -5.75 -29.60
CA GLY A 310 -4.61 -5.66 -30.93
C GLY A 310 -3.82 -4.38 -31.17
N LEU A 311 -3.45 -3.66 -30.11
CA LEU A 311 -2.51 -2.54 -30.17
C LEU A 311 -1.06 -3.07 -30.11
N LYS A 312 -0.13 -2.26 -30.61
CA LYS A 312 1.31 -2.53 -30.62
C LYS A 312 1.97 -1.60 -29.62
N ILE A 313 2.51 -2.15 -28.54
CA ILE A 313 3.19 -1.36 -27.53
C ILE A 313 4.68 -1.26 -27.89
N ASP A 314 5.23 -0.05 -27.80
CA ASP A 314 6.67 0.24 -27.95
C ASP A 314 7.41 0.05 -26.62
#